data_AF-A0A1E5VB11-F1
#
_entry.id   AF-A0A1E5VB11-F1
#
_cell.length_a   1.000
_cell.length_b   1.000
_cell.length_c   1.000
_cell.angle_alpha   90.00
_cell.angle_beta   90.00
_cell.angle_gamma   90.00
#
_symmetry.space_group_name_H-M   'P 1'
#
loop_
_entity.id
_entity.type
_entity.pdbx_description
1 polymer ?
#
loop_
_entity_poly.entity_id
_entity_poly.type
_entity_poly.pdbx_seq_one_letter_code
_entity_poly.pdbx_strand_id
1 'polypeptide(L)'
;LAKQSMLIGVPGIMYAQKNVNTSIHSLILNIVERHKHDLATCVNKDLLHAIVEGAKVGSFSSCTPEDFIVDNCTNIYFAGHETTSTTAAWCLMLLASHPKWQSCARAEVLGVCQGNSLNTDMLWKLKTVCLLICRLFTHRT
;
A
#
# COMPACT_ATOMS: atom_id res chain seq x y z
N LEU A 1 -4.20 -25.38 18.84
CA LEU A 1 -3.30 -24.54 19.68
C LEU A 1 -3.62 -23.08 19.38
N ALA A 2 -4.50 -22.48 20.18
CA ALA A 2 -4.94 -21.09 20.02
C ALA A 2 -3.88 -20.14 20.58
N LYS A 3 -3.36 -19.22 19.76
CA LYS A 3 -2.67 -18.04 20.28
C LYS A 3 -3.74 -17.05 20.75
N GLN A 4 -4.02 -17.06 22.04
CA GLN A 4 -4.78 -16.01 22.72
C GLN A 4 -4.01 -14.69 22.55
N SER A 5 -4.63 -13.70 21.91
CA SER A 5 -4.07 -12.37 21.71
C SER A 5 -4.00 -11.61 23.04
N MET A 6 -2.79 -11.47 23.56
CA MET A 6 -2.50 -10.97 24.91
C MET A 6 -2.54 -9.42 25.04
N LEU A 7 -3.28 -8.72 24.16
CA LEU A 7 -3.29 -7.25 24.10
C LEU A 7 -4.66 -6.60 24.37
N ILE A 8 -5.69 -7.40 24.65
CA ILE A 8 -7.02 -6.88 24.99
C ILE A 8 -7.02 -6.50 26.47
N GLY A 9 -6.54 -5.30 26.82
CA GLY A 9 -6.71 -4.77 28.18
C GLY A 9 -5.66 -3.79 28.72
N VAL A 10 -4.63 -3.40 27.97
CA VAL A 10 -3.65 -2.42 28.46
C VAL A 10 -4.22 -1.00 28.31
N PRO A 11 -4.44 -0.24 29.40
CA PRO A 11 -5.09 1.07 29.36
C PRO A 11 -4.39 2.11 28.46
N GLY A 12 -3.11 1.95 28.14
CA GLY A 12 -2.40 2.85 27.22
C GLY A 12 -2.61 2.55 25.73
N ILE A 13 -2.88 1.29 25.36
CA ILE A 13 -2.93 0.83 23.96
C ILE A 13 -4.23 1.29 23.29
N MET A 14 -5.36 1.21 24.00
CA MET A 14 -6.65 1.65 23.46
C MET A 14 -6.69 3.16 23.21
N TYR A 15 -6.07 3.96 24.08
CA TYR A 15 -5.98 5.42 23.91
C TYR A 15 -5.05 5.79 22.76
N ALA A 16 -3.90 5.12 22.63
CA ALA A 16 -3.01 5.29 21.48
C ALA A 16 -3.72 4.93 20.17
N GLN A 17 -4.44 3.81 20.13
CA GLN A 17 -5.18 3.36 18.95
C GLN A 17 -6.32 4.34 18.57
N LYS A 18 -7.03 4.87 19.57
CA LYS A 18 -8.07 5.88 19.35
C LYS A 18 -7.50 7.18 18.76
N ASN A 19 -6.38 7.67 19.31
CA ASN A 19 -5.73 8.88 18.81
C ASN A 19 -5.19 8.69 17.38
N VAL A 20 -4.65 7.51 17.06
CA VAL A 20 -4.18 7.19 15.72
C VAL A 20 -5.33 7.20 14.71
N ASN A 21 -6.47 6.58 15.04
CA ASN A 21 -7.63 6.56 14.16
C ASN A 21 -8.19 7.96 13.91
N THR A 22 -8.29 8.81 14.94
CA THR A 22 -8.69 10.22 14.77
C THR A 22 -7.71 10.99 13.87
N SER A 23 -6.40 10.73 14.03
CA SER A 23 -5.36 11.37 13.20
C SER A 23 -5.47 10.96 11.73
N ILE A 24 -5.62 9.65 11.46
CA ILE A 24 -5.79 9.09 10.12
C ILE A 24 -7.03 9.68 9.45
N HIS A 25 -8.15 9.74 10.18
CA HIS A 25 -9.40 10.32 9.68
C HIS A 25 -9.20 11.77 9.23
N SER A 26 -8.58 12.60 10.06
CA SER A 26 -8.30 14.00 9.71
C SER A 26 -7.35 14.12 8.51
N LEU A 27 -6.34 13.25 8.41
CA LEU A 27 -5.38 13.27 7.31
C LEU A 27 -6.04 12.90 5.98
N ILE A 28 -6.88 11.86 5.97
CA ILE A 28 -7.58 11.41 4.77
C ILE A 28 -8.54 12.51 4.28
N LEU A 29 -9.33 13.11 5.17
CA LEU A 29 -10.22 14.21 4.77
C LEU A 29 -9.43 15.39 4.21
N ASN A 30 -8.28 15.74 4.79
CA ASN A 30 -7.41 16.78 4.24
C ASN A 30 -6.85 16.42 2.85
N ILE A 31 -6.55 15.13 2.59
CA ILE A 31 -6.12 14.66 1.26
C ILE A 31 -7.28 14.80 0.27
N VAL A 32 -8.50 14.42 0.66
CA VAL A 32 -9.71 14.53 -0.18
C VAL A 32 -9.99 15.98 -0.54
N GLU A 33 -9.89 16.92 0.40
CA GLU A 33 -10.11 18.34 0.13
C GLU A 33 -9.07 18.91 -0.84
N ARG A 34 -7.78 18.57 -0.68
CA ARG A 34 -6.74 18.95 -1.65
C ARG A 34 -7.02 18.35 -3.04
N HIS A 35 -7.42 17.09 -3.08
CA HIS A 35 -7.73 16.40 -4.33
C HIS A 35 -8.92 17.02 -5.07
N LYS A 36 -9.97 17.47 -4.35
CA LYS A 36 -11.09 18.22 -4.96
C LYS A 36 -10.62 19.52 -5.62
N HIS A 37 -9.69 20.23 -4.99
CA HIS A 37 -9.13 21.46 -5.55
C HIS A 37 -8.30 21.18 -6.82
N ASP A 38 -7.48 20.13 -6.81
CA ASP A 38 -6.64 19.76 -7.95
C ASP A 38 -7.48 19.25 -9.15
N LEU A 39 -8.58 18.54 -8.89
CA LEU A 39 -9.48 18.05 -9.94
C LEU A 39 -10.22 19.18 -10.68
N ALA A 40 -10.34 20.37 -10.09
CA ALA A 40 -10.84 21.56 -10.80
C ALA A 40 -9.87 22.02 -11.90
N THR A 41 -8.61 21.57 -11.85
CA THR A 41 -7.54 21.93 -12.79
C THR A 41 -7.10 20.77 -13.69
N CYS A 42 -7.43 19.52 -13.34
CA CYS A 42 -6.96 18.31 -14.03
C CYS A 42 -8.07 17.24 -14.12
N VAL A 43 -8.26 16.65 -15.32
CA VAL A 43 -9.23 15.56 -15.58
C VAL A 43 -8.51 14.20 -15.55
N ASN A 44 -7.81 13.88 -14.47
CA ASN A 44 -7.33 12.51 -14.26
C ASN A 44 -8.17 11.86 -13.15
N LYS A 45 -8.89 10.80 -13.49
CA LYS A 45 -9.76 10.07 -12.56
C LYS A 45 -8.94 8.98 -11.88
N ASP A 46 -8.39 9.30 -10.72
CA ASP A 46 -7.67 8.33 -9.91
C ASP A 46 -8.61 7.52 -8.99
N LEU A 47 -8.02 6.62 -8.20
CA LEU A 47 -8.75 5.79 -7.24
C LEU A 47 -9.49 6.63 -6.19
N LEU A 48 -8.89 7.74 -5.74
CA LEU A 48 -9.50 8.60 -4.73
C LEU A 48 -10.76 9.27 -5.28
N HIS A 49 -10.70 9.74 -6.53
CA HIS A 49 -11.87 10.24 -7.25
C HIS A 49 -12.99 9.19 -7.32
N ALA A 50 -12.67 7.94 -7.67
CA ALA A 50 -13.66 6.86 -7.73
C ALA A 50 -14.33 6.58 -6.37
N ILE A 51 -13.56 6.61 -5.28
CA ILE A 51 -14.09 6.44 -3.91
C ILE A 51 -15.03 7.59 -3.54
N VAL A 52 -14.64 8.84 -3.84
CA VAL A 52 -15.46 10.03 -3.59
C VAL A 52 -16.76 10.02 -4.40
N GLU A 53 -16.72 9.61 -5.67
CA GLU A 53 -17.93 9.48 -6.48
C GLU A 53 -18.84 8.35 -5.96
N GLY A 54 -18.27 7.22 -5.54
CA GLY A 54 -19.02 6.15 -4.88
C GLY A 54 -19.74 6.62 -3.61
N ALA A 55 -19.10 7.51 -2.83
CA ALA A 55 -19.69 8.12 -1.65
C ALA A 55 -20.90 9.03 -1.94
N LYS A 56 -20.99 9.62 -3.14
CA LYS A 56 -22.13 10.47 -3.54
C LYS A 56 -23.35 9.65 -3.99
N VAL A 57 -23.10 8.49 -4.61
CA VAL A 57 -24.16 7.63 -5.19
C VAL A 57 -24.66 6.60 -4.17
N GLY A 58 -23.84 6.25 -3.18
CA GLY A 58 -24.19 5.27 -2.16
C GLY A 58 -25.34 5.70 -1.25
N SER A 59 -26.34 4.85 -1.10
CA SER A 59 -27.30 4.94 0.00
C SER A 59 -26.72 4.19 1.20
N PHE A 60 -26.09 4.92 2.12
CA PHE A 60 -25.51 4.36 3.33
C PHE A 60 -26.57 4.30 4.41
N SER A 61 -26.98 3.09 4.80
CA SER A 61 -28.01 2.89 5.84
C SER A 61 -27.49 3.14 7.26
N SER A 62 -26.17 3.16 7.47
CA SER A 62 -25.53 3.14 8.79
C SER A 62 -24.26 3.99 8.93
N CYS A 63 -23.84 4.71 7.88
CA CYS A 63 -22.51 5.35 7.82
C CYS A 63 -22.60 6.69 7.08
N THR A 64 -21.75 7.67 7.41
CA THR A 64 -21.69 8.93 6.63
C THR A 64 -20.87 8.73 5.35
N PRO A 65 -21.06 9.56 4.31
CA PRO A 65 -20.18 9.55 3.13
C PRO A 65 -18.70 9.73 3.48
N GLU A 66 -18.39 10.54 4.50
CA GLU A 66 -17.04 10.75 5.02
C GLU A 66 -16.46 9.47 5.61
N ASP A 67 -17.23 8.78 6.46
CA ASP A 67 -16.83 7.51 7.05
C ASP A 67 -16.56 6.46 5.95
N PHE A 68 -17.41 6.39 4.91
CA PHE A 68 -17.18 5.50 3.77
C PHE A 68 -15.85 5.78 3.08
N ILE A 69 -15.52 7.05 2.84
CA ILE A 69 -14.25 7.44 2.20
C ILE A 69 -13.08 7.05 3.10
N VAL A 70 -13.15 7.40 4.39
CA VAL A 70 -12.08 7.11 5.36
C VAL A 70 -11.84 5.62 5.49
N ASP A 71 -12.90 4.82 5.62
CA ASP A 71 -12.81 3.37 5.76
C ASP A 71 -12.18 2.72 4.53
N ASN A 72 -12.62 3.09 3.32
CA ASN A 72 -12.06 2.54 2.09
C ASN A 72 -10.59 2.95 1.90
N CYS A 73 -10.26 4.23 2.09
CA CYS A 73 -8.89 4.71 1.98
C CYS A 73 -7.96 4.03 3.00
N THR A 74 -8.42 3.90 4.24
CA THR A 74 -7.67 3.26 5.33
C THR A 74 -7.44 1.78 5.05
N ASN A 75 -8.49 1.04 4.66
CA ASN A 75 -8.41 -0.39 4.36
C ASN A 75 -7.45 -0.68 3.21
N ILE A 76 -7.55 0.07 2.11
CA ILE A 76 -6.66 -0.10 0.95
C ILE A 76 -5.22 0.21 1.33
N TYR A 77 -4.99 1.30 2.06
CA TYR A 77 -3.65 1.69 2.50
C TYR A 77 -3.00 0.62 3.37
N PHE A 78 -3.69 0.15 4.42
CA PHE A 78 -3.11 -0.85 5.32
C PHE A 78 -2.92 -2.21 4.64
N ALA A 79 -3.92 -2.68 3.89
CA ALA A 79 -3.81 -3.94 3.15
C ALA A 79 -2.63 -3.91 2.16
N GLY A 80 -2.45 -2.81 1.43
CA GLY A 80 -1.34 -2.63 0.51
C GLY A 80 0.01 -2.46 1.23
N HIS A 81 0.05 -1.68 2.30
CA HIS A 81 1.28 -1.37 3.02
C HIS A 81 1.85 -2.58 3.74
N GLU A 82 1.05 -3.30 4.53
CA GLU A 82 1.53 -4.45 5.31
C GLU A 82 2.06 -5.56 4.40
N THR A 83 1.32 -5.89 3.33
CA THR A 83 1.71 -6.94 2.38
C THR A 83 2.96 -6.54 1.58
N THR A 84 3.02 -5.31 1.07
CA THR A 84 4.15 -4.82 0.27
C THR A 84 5.41 -4.64 1.10
N SER A 85 5.31 -4.05 2.29
CA SER A 85 6.47 -3.85 3.18
C SER A 85 7.06 -5.17 3.64
N THR A 86 6.21 -6.13 4.02
CA THR A 86 6.64 -7.48 4.39
C THR A 86 7.31 -8.18 3.21
N THR A 87 6.71 -8.11 2.01
CA THR A 87 7.28 -8.69 0.79
C THR A 87 8.64 -8.09 0.47
N ALA A 88 8.77 -6.76 0.52
CA ALA A 88 10.04 -6.06 0.27
C ALA A 88 11.12 -6.47 1.27
N ALA A 89 10.80 -6.52 2.57
CA ALA A 89 11.73 -6.94 3.62
C ALA A 89 12.27 -8.35 3.36
N TRP A 90 11.40 -9.30 3.01
CA TRP A 90 11.84 -10.66 2.71
C TRP A 90 12.62 -10.76 1.39
N CYS A 91 12.24 -10.02 0.36
CA CYS A 91 13.01 -9.96 -0.89
C CYS A 91 14.43 -9.45 -0.64
N LEU A 92 14.58 -8.40 0.18
CA LEU A 92 15.90 -7.87 0.57
C LEU A 92 16.71 -8.91 1.35
N MET A 93 16.08 -9.60 2.30
CA MET A 93 16.74 -10.67 3.06
C MET A 93 17.18 -11.83 2.16
N LEU A 94 16.33 -12.23 1.21
CA LEU A 94 16.62 -13.30 0.25
C LEU A 94 17.81 -12.93 -0.64
N LEU A 95 17.84 -11.70 -1.14
CA LEU A 95 18.95 -11.16 -1.93
C LEU A 95 20.25 -11.09 -1.13
N ALA A 96 20.20 -10.59 0.11
CA ALA A 96 21.37 -10.53 0.99
C ALA A 96 21.96 -11.91 1.29
N SER A 97 21.10 -12.94 1.38
CA SER A 97 21.52 -14.33 1.61
C SER A 97 22.03 -15.03 0.34
N HIS A 98 21.76 -14.48 -0.86
CA HIS A 98 22.14 -15.05 -2.14
C HIS A 98 22.88 -14.01 -3.02
N PRO A 99 24.17 -13.73 -2.75
CA PRO A 99 24.93 -12.70 -3.45
C PRO A 99 24.95 -12.87 -4.98
N LYS A 100 24.93 -14.10 -5.49
CA LYS A 100 24.83 -14.37 -6.94
C LYS A 100 23.52 -13.84 -7.53
N TRP A 101 22.39 -14.06 -6.85
CA TRP A 101 21.09 -13.56 -7.30
C TRP A 101 21.02 -12.05 -7.22
N GLN A 102 21.60 -11.46 -6.17
CA GLN A 102 21.73 -10.01 -6.04
C GLN A 102 22.54 -9.39 -7.18
N SER A 103 23.67 -9.99 -7.55
CA SER A 103 24.49 -9.54 -8.68
C SER A 103 23.73 -9.64 -10.01
N CYS A 104 23.01 -10.74 -10.26
CA CYS A 104 22.18 -10.89 -11.46
C CYS A 104 21.06 -9.85 -11.51
N ALA A 105 20.31 -9.66 -10.42
CA ALA A 105 19.24 -8.66 -10.36
C ALA A 105 19.77 -7.23 -10.56
N ARG A 106 20.93 -6.91 -9.96
CA ARG A 106 21.58 -5.60 -10.14
C ARG A 106 22.02 -5.39 -11.60
N ALA A 107 22.64 -6.39 -12.22
CA ALA A 107 23.06 -6.32 -13.62
C ALA A 107 21.86 -6.15 -14.57
N GLU A 108 20.75 -6.86 -14.31
CA GLU A 108 19.50 -6.72 -15.07
C GLU A 108 18.94 -5.29 -14.96
N VAL A 109 18.79 -4.76 -13.74
CA VAL A 109 18.27 -3.40 -13.52
C VAL A 109 19.14 -2.35 -14.21
N LEU A 110 20.47 -2.46 -14.09
CA LEU A 110 21.40 -1.54 -14.75
C LEU A 110 21.32 -1.63 -16.28
N GLY A 111 21.23 -2.84 -16.83
CA GLY A 111 21.13 -3.06 -18.27
C GLY A 111 19.80 -2.60 -18.88
N VAL A 112 18.70 -2.74 -18.15
CA VAL A 112 17.36 -2.33 -18.60
C VAL A 112 17.13 -0.83 -18.42
N CYS A 113 17.45 -0.29 -17.24
CA CYS A 113 17.16 1.10 -16.93
C CYS A 113 18.20 2.05 -17.53
N GLN A 114 19.48 1.64 -17.60
CA GLN A 114 20.59 2.43 -18.15
C GLN A 114 20.68 3.85 -17.56
N GLY A 115 20.33 4.00 -16.28
CA GLY A 115 20.29 5.31 -15.59
C GLY A 115 19.04 6.16 -15.86
N ASN A 116 18.12 5.71 -16.72
CA ASN A 116 16.84 6.38 -16.95
C ASN A 116 15.83 6.07 -15.85
N SER A 117 14.81 6.92 -15.74
CA SER A 117 13.64 6.65 -14.91
C SER A 117 12.91 5.39 -15.40
N LEU A 118 12.54 4.52 -14.45
CA LEU A 118 11.76 3.33 -14.74
C LEU A 118 10.43 3.71 -15.42
N ASN A 119 10.10 3.04 -16.52
CA ASN A 119 8.79 3.14 -17.17
C ASN A 119 8.13 1.75 -17.28
N THR A 120 6.88 1.72 -17.73
CA THR A 120 6.09 0.48 -17.84
C THR A 120 6.77 -0.55 -18.73
N ASP A 121 7.32 -0.16 -19.88
CA ASP A 121 7.98 -1.08 -20.82
C ASP A 121 9.27 -1.69 -20.25
N MET A 122 10.00 -0.92 -19.44
CA MET A 122 11.18 -1.38 -18.72
C MET A 122 10.81 -2.36 -17.61
N LEU A 123 9.71 -2.12 -16.89
CA LEU A 123 9.24 -2.98 -15.80
C LEU A 123 9.05 -4.43 -16.28
N TRP A 124 8.45 -4.63 -17.45
CA TRP A 124 8.23 -5.95 -18.04
C TRP A 124 9.53 -6.71 -18.39
N LYS A 125 10.65 -5.99 -18.48
CA LYS A 125 11.97 -6.57 -18.79
C LYS A 125 12.74 -7.00 -17.53
N LEU A 126 12.30 -6.59 -16.33
CA LEU A 126 12.93 -6.94 -15.05
C LEU A 126 12.49 -8.33 -14.55
N LYS A 127 12.80 -9.37 -15.34
CA LYS A 127 12.34 -10.74 -15.11
C LYS A 127 12.91 -11.34 -13.82
N THR A 128 14.18 -11.09 -13.52
CA THR A 128 14.84 -11.59 -12.31
C THR A 128 14.20 -11.00 -11.06
N VAL A 129 13.92 -9.70 -11.07
CA VAL A 129 13.21 -9.03 -9.96
C VAL A 129 11.80 -9.61 -9.78
N CYS A 130 11.06 -9.78 -10.86
CA CYS A 130 9.72 -10.39 -10.82
C CYS A 130 9.75 -11.83 -10.28
N LEU A 131 10.70 -12.64 -10.74
CA LEU A 131 10.89 -14.02 -10.27
C LEU A 131 11.22 -14.10 -8.77
N LEU A 132 12.00 -13.15 -8.23
CA LEU A 132 12.28 -13.09 -6.79
C LEU A 132 11.01 -12.87 -5.97
N ILE A 133 10.15 -11.94 -6.41
CA ILE A 133 8.86 -11.69 -5.77
C ILE A 133 7.97 -12.93 -5.86
N CYS A 134 7.83 -13.52 -7.05
CA CYS A 134 7.04 -14.76 -7.23
C CYS A 134 7.57 -15.90 -6.35
N ARG A 135 8.90 -16.04 -6.25
CA ARG A 135 9.52 -17.09 -5.46
C ARG A 135 9.30 -16.92 -3.95
N LEU A 136 9.15 -15.68 -3.49
CA LEU A 136 8.77 -15.41 -2.11
C LEU A 136 7.41 -16.04 -1.79
N PHE A 137 6.43 -15.83 -2.66
CA PHE A 137 5.07 -16.32 -2.44
C PHE A 137 4.96 -17.83 -2.58
N THR A 138 5.72 -18.47 -3.48
CA THR A 138 5.64 -19.93 -3.67
C THR A 138 6.33 -20.76 -2.59
N HIS A 139 7.28 -20.20 -1.84
CA HIS A 139 7.97 -20.91 -0.76
C HIS A 139 7.41 -20.61 0.65
N ARG A 140 6.48 -19.65 0.78
CA ARG A 140 5.89 -19.26 2.08
C ARG A 140 4.46 -19.75 2.32
N THR A 141 3.81 -20.30 1.31
CA THR A 141 2.52 -21.02 1.41
C THR A 141 2.77 -22.52 1.43
#